data_AF-A0A2D9FUD2-F1
#
_entry.id   AF-A0A2D9FUD2-F1
#
_cell.length_a   1.000
_cell.length_b   1.000
_cell.length_c   1.000
_cell.angle_alpha   90.00
_cell.angle_beta   90.00
_cell.angle_gamma   90.00
#
_symmetry.space_group_name_H-M   'P 1'
#
loop_
_entity.id
_entity.type
_entity.pdbx_description
1 polymer ?
#
loop_
_entity_poly.entity_id
_entity_poly.type
_entity_poly.pdbx_seq_one_letter_code
_entity_poly.pdbx_strand_id
1 'polypeptide(L)'
;MSNVTLTSYPGQNAVGVVDFNGVAEAASTITIGGKVYTEADTADAENGVFTNGASTADSATSFAAAVNGDVRKDAPKVTAVLSDEGSSVILVADESGSDGNLSVETDSAANVTVENMHDGKDEGRKKIVVGNYTVTAQDVLADEINIGLPFAASGFVVNLRTSTGLTDAATFLATAETGPNRLLLNFGGATDPVAGDIVHYVAFE
;
A
#
# COMPACT_ATOMS: atom_id res chain seq x y z
N MET A 1 1.30 -26.74 -7.39
CA MET A 1 2.23 -25.60 -7.32
C MET A 1 1.91 -24.68 -8.47
N SER A 2 1.23 -23.59 -8.18
CA SER A 2 0.91 -22.54 -9.14
C SER A 2 2.06 -21.54 -9.09
N ASN A 3 3.15 -21.79 -9.81
CA ASN A 3 4.28 -20.85 -9.86
C ASN A 3 3.94 -19.71 -10.82
N VAL A 4 3.66 -18.52 -10.29
CA VAL A 4 3.52 -17.29 -11.08
C VAL A 4 4.76 -16.44 -10.84
N THR A 5 5.79 -16.66 -11.65
CA THR A 5 6.98 -15.80 -11.67
C THR A 5 6.73 -14.63 -12.61
N LEU A 6 6.87 -13.40 -12.11
CA LEU A 6 6.64 -12.18 -12.89
C LEU A 6 7.92 -11.37 -13.08
N THR A 7 8.03 -10.76 -14.26
CA THR A 7 9.20 -10.03 -14.75
C THR A 7 9.01 -8.52 -14.53
N SER A 8 10.10 -7.83 -14.20
CA SER A 8 10.13 -6.46 -13.66
C SER A 8 10.38 -5.34 -14.68
N TYR A 9 9.93 -4.12 -14.36
CA TYR A 9 10.38 -2.87 -15.02
C TYR A 9 10.67 -1.72 -14.04
N PRO A 10 11.67 -0.84 -14.29
CA PRO A 10 12.13 0.18 -13.35
C PRO A 10 11.28 1.47 -13.34
N GLY A 11 11.16 2.14 -12.17
CA GLY A 11 10.79 3.56 -12.08
C GLY A 11 9.36 3.93 -11.63
N GLN A 12 8.54 2.99 -11.15
CA GLN A 12 7.20 3.25 -10.59
C GLN A 12 7.05 2.60 -9.20
N ASN A 13 6.05 2.99 -8.39
CA ASN A 13 5.72 2.25 -7.17
C ASN A 13 4.87 1.02 -7.54
N ALA A 14 5.14 -0.12 -6.91
CA ALA A 14 4.43 -1.36 -7.22
C ALA A 14 3.33 -1.68 -6.21
N VAL A 15 2.25 -2.27 -6.72
CA VAL A 15 1.12 -2.77 -5.93
C VAL A 15 0.92 -4.25 -6.19
N GLY A 16 0.82 -5.02 -5.12
CA GLY A 16 0.42 -6.43 -5.14
C GLY A 16 -0.89 -6.61 -4.38
N VAL A 17 -1.67 -7.61 -4.73
CA VAL A 17 -2.86 -8.04 -3.99
C VAL A 17 -2.71 -9.50 -3.66
N VAL A 18 -2.87 -9.83 -2.38
CA VAL A 18 -3.01 -11.20 -1.90
C VAL A 18 -4.47 -11.38 -1.53
N ASP A 19 -5.18 -12.23 -2.25
CA ASP A 19 -6.60 -12.45 -2.04
C ASP A 19 -6.86 -13.82 -1.41
N PHE A 20 -7.61 -13.81 -0.31
CA PHE A 20 -8.02 -15.02 0.41
C PHE A 20 -9.42 -15.41 -0.07
N ASN A 21 -9.47 -16.28 -1.07
CA ASN A 21 -10.70 -16.90 -1.57
C ASN A 21 -11.26 -17.95 -0.59
N GLY A 22 -10.43 -18.37 0.36
CA GLY A 22 -10.76 -19.23 1.48
C GLY A 22 -9.86 -18.94 2.66
N VAL A 23 -10.20 -19.54 3.80
CA VAL A 23 -9.31 -19.60 4.97
C VAL A 23 -7.95 -20.18 4.52
N ALA A 24 -6.85 -19.63 5.02
CA ALA A 24 -5.51 -20.00 4.57
C ALA A 24 -5.28 -21.53 4.65
N GLU A 25 -4.43 -22.05 3.78
CA GLU A 25 -4.07 -23.46 3.85
C GLU A 25 -2.98 -23.66 4.91
N ALA A 26 -3.07 -24.77 5.63
CA ALA A 26 -2.07 -25.14 6.62
C ALA A 26 -0.67 -25.19 5.99
N ALA A 27 0.29 -24.49 6.57
CA ALA A 27 1.68 -24.37 6.08
C ALA A 27 1.83 -23.71 4.70
N SER A 28 0.79 -23.01 4.20
CA SER A 28 0.92 -22.21 2.98
C SER A 28 1.93 -21.09 3.16
N THR A 29 2.55 -20.69 2.06
CA THR A 29 3.52 -19.61 2.04
C THR A 29 3.14 -18.53 1.05
N ILE A 30 3.47 -17.30 1.42
CA ILE A 30 3.41 -16.13 0.56
C ILE A 30 4.81 -15.50 0.57
N THR A 31 5.42 -15.36 -0.59
CA THR A 31 6.76 -14.77 -0.72
C THR A 31 6.66 -13.36 -1.27
N ILE A 32 7.18 -12.37 -0.56
CA ILE A 32 7.20 -10.95 -0.96
C ILE A 32 8.66 -10.48 -1.06
N GLY A 33 9.10 -10.05 -2.23
CA GLY A 33 10.48 -9.57 -2.44
C GLY A 33 11.55 -10.57 -2.02
N GLY A 34 11.28 -11.87 -2.16
CA GLY A 34 12.16 -12.96 -1.71
C GLY A 34 12.06 -13.30 -0.22
N LYS A 35 11.14 -12.69 0.54
CA LYS A 35 10.84 -13.02 1.93
C LYS A 35 9.59 -13.86 2.07
N VAL A 36 9.77 -15.00 2.72
CA VAL A 36 8.71 -15.97 2.96
C VAL A 36 7.94 -15.57 4.22
N TYR A 37 6.62 -15.57 4.08
CA TYR A 37 5.65 -15.53 5.15
C TYR A 37 4.92 -16.86 5.15
N THR A 38 4.93 -17.54 6.29
CA THR A 38 4.39 -18.91 6.38
C THR A 38 3.19 -18.92 7.30
N GLU A 39 2.12 -19.57 6.86
CA GLU A 39 0.99 -19.89 7.70
C GLU A 39 1.44 -20.89 8.77
N ALA A 40 1.22 -20.57 10.04
CA ALA A 40 1.28 -21.53 11.12
C ALA A 40 0.40 -21.12 12.31
N ASP A 41 -0.39 -22.06 12.83
CA ASP A 41 -1.13 -21.91 14.07
C ASP A 41 -0.24 -22.17 15.29
N THR A 42 0.52 -21.13 15.70
CA THR A 42 1.37 -21.18 16.90
C THR A 42 1.00 -20.08 17.89
N ALA A 43 1.00 -20.39 19.18
CA ALA A 43 0.71 -19.42 20.25
C ALA A 43 1.77 -18.29 20.35
N ASP A 44 3.01 -18.57 19.92
CA ASP A 44 4.13 -17.63 19.86
C ASP A 44 4.56 -17.49 18.39
N ALA A 45 3.79 -16.75 17.59
CA ALA A 45 4.11 -16.55 16.18
C ALA A 45 5.49 -15.89 16.03
N GLU A 46 6.39 -16.59 15.35
CA GLU A 46 7.67 -16.02 14.95
C GLU A 46 7.47 -14.91 13.93
N ASN A 47 8.45 -14.02 13.78
CA ASN A 47 8.33 -12.92 12.82
C ASN A 47 8.20 -13.43 11.38
N GLY A 48 7.22 -12.92 10.64
CA GLY A 48 6.85 -13.40 9.30
C GLY A 48 5.90 -14.60 9.31
N VAL A 49 5.35 -14.99 10.46
CA VAL A 49 4.29 -16.00 10.55
C VAL A 49 2.93 -15.33 10.59
N PHE A 50 1.99 -15.85 9.81
CA PHE A 50 0.57 -15.50 9.91
C PHE A 50 -0.24 -16.74 10.29
N THR A 51 -1.43 -16.53 10.84
CA THR A 51 -2.27 -17.61 11.37
C THR A 51 -3.38 -17.97 10.40
N ASN A 52 -3.83 -19.22 10.47
CA ASN A 52 -5.05 -19.61 9.80
C ASN A 52 -6.28 -19.06 10.51
N GLY A 53 -6.95 -18.10 9.89
CA GLY A 53 -8.11 -17.44 10.49
C GLY A 53 -9.34 -18.35 10.58
N ALA A 54 -10.35 -17.95 11.38
CA ALA A 54 -11.67 -18.60 11.33
C ALA A 54 -12.45 -18.25 10.05
N SER A 55 -12.01 -17.21 9.35
CA SER A 55 -12.55 -16.72 8.09
C SER A 55 -11.44 -16.24 7.15
N THR A 56 -11.80 -15.94 5.90
CA THR A 56 -10.91 -15.26 4.93
C THR A 56 -10.41 -13.93 5.48
N ALA A 57 -11.30 -13.15 6.11
CA ALA A 57 -10.97 -11.86 6.69
C ALA A 57 -9.99 -11.95 7.86
N ASP A 58 -10.15 -12.96 8.72
CA ASP A 58 -9.21 -13.21 9.83
C ASP A 58 -7.82 -13.60 9.31
N SER A 59 -7.78 -14.42 8.24
CA SER A 59 -6.53 -14.85 7.59
C SER A 59 -5.80 -13.66 6.94
N ALA A 60 -6.54 -12.83 6.21
CA ALA A 60 -6.01 -11.61 5.61
C ALA A 60 -5.52 -10.61 6.68
N THR A 61 -6.28 -10.43 7.77
CA THR A 61 -5.89 -9.57 8.91
C THR A 61 -4.59 -10.06 9.54
N SER A 62 -4.49 -11.36 9.80
CA SER A 62 -3.28 -11.97 10.36
C SER A 62 -2.08 -11.81 9.43
N PHE A 63 -2.28 -12.02 8.12
CA PHE A 63 -1.25 -11.82 7.11
C PHE A 63 -0.77 -10.37 7.02
N ALA A 64 -1.69 -9.39 6.98
CA ALA A 64 -1.33 -7.98 6.96
C ALA A 64 -0.54 -7.57 8.22
N ALA A 65 -0.91 -8.11 9.40
CA ALA A 65 -0.16 -7.89 10.64
C ALA A 65 1.25 -8.50 10.58
N ALA A 66 1.41 -9.70 9.99
CA ALA A 66 2.71 -10.34 9.81
C ALA A 66 3.63 -9.54 8.89
N VAL A 67 3.09 -8.93 7.83
CA VAL A 67 3.86 -8.08 6.90
C VAL A 67 4.25 -6.75 7.57
N ASN A 68 3.30 -6.03 8.16
CA ASN A 68 3.57 -4.72 8.78
C ASN A 68 4.39 -4.82 10.07
N GLY A 69 4.29 -5.95 10.77
CA GLY A 69 5.09 -6.24 11.97
C GLY A 69 6.49 -6.77 11.66
N ASP A 70 6.87 -6.90 10.38
CA ASP A 70 8.11 -7.55 10.01
C ASP A 70 9.35 -6.68 10.31
N VAL A 71 10.05 -7.05 11.38
CA VAL A 71 11.30 -6.40 11.81
C VAL A 71 12.56 -7.08 11.28
N ARG A 72 12.47 -8.05 10.34
CA ARG A 72 13.65 -8.67 9.72
C ARG A 72 14.43 -7.58 8.99
N LYS A 73 15.77 -7.61 9.14
CA LYS A 73 16.68 -6.57 8.60
C LYS A 73 16.54 -6.38 7.08
N ASP A 74 16.13 -7.44 6.39
CA ASP A 74 15.97 -7.53 4.95
C ASP A 74 14.50 -7.80 4.55
N ALA A 75 13.55 -7.44 5.43
CA ALA A 75 12.14 -7.42 5.10
C ALA A 75 11.87 -6.51 3.87
N PRO A 76 10.92 -6.89 2.99
CA PRO A 76 10.51 -6.02 1.90
C PRO A 76 9.99 -4.70 2.45
N LYS A 77 10.34 -3.59 1.80
CA LYS A 77 9.82 -2.25 2.12
C LYS A 77 8.44 -2.08 1.52
N VAL A 78 7.46 -2.73 2.15
CA VAL A 78 6.06 -2.69 1.76
C VAL A 78 5.16 -2.43 2.95
N THR A 79 4.10 -1.69 2.69
CA THR A 79 2.97 -1.56 3.59
C THR A 79 1.84 -2.49 3.13
N ALA A 80 1.29 -3.28 4.05
CA ALA A 80 0.13 -4.12 3.84
C ALA A 80 -1.15 -3.45 4.36
N VAL A 81 -2.18 -3.37 3.52
CA VAL A 81 -3.47 -2.73 3.84
C VAL A 81 -4.59 -3.72 3.54
N LEU A 82 -5.55 -3.86 4.45
CA LEU A 82 -6.73 -4.69 4.19
C LEU A 82 -7.63 -4.01 3.16
N SER A 83 -8.22 -4.79 2.26
CA SER A 83 -9.34 -4.32 1.43
C SER A 83 -10.56 -4.01 2.31
N ASP A 84 -11.46 -3.18 1.81
CA ASP A 84 -12.73 -2.85 2.50
C ASP A 84 -13.59 -4.08 2.82
N GLU A 85 -13.52 -5.12 1.98
CA GLU A 85 -14.21 -6.40 2.19
C GLU A 85 -13.49 -7.29 3.22
N GLY A 86 -12.27 -6.93 3.62
CA GLY A 86 -11.46 -7.60 4.62
C GLY A 86 -10.79 -8.90 4.15
N SER A 87 -11.18 -9.47 2.99
CA SER A 87 -10.66 -10.75 2.48
C SER A 87 -9.37 -10.66 1.70
N SER A 88 -8.89 -9.45 1.36
CA SER A 88 -7.67 -9.28 0.59
C SER A 88 -6.70 -8.34 1.28
N VAL A 89 -5.41 -8.51 1.00
CA VAL A 89 -4.32 -7.66 1.46
C VAL A 89 -3.68 -6.98 0.26
N ILE A 90 -3.71 -5.66 0.24
CA ILE A 90 -3.08 -4.79 -0.75
C ILE A 90 -1.68 -4.45 -0.23
N LEU A 91 -0.65 -4.82 -0.98
CA LEU A 91 0.75 -4.55 -0.70
C LEU A 91 1.19 -3.34 -1.52
N VAL A 92 1.74 -2.32 -0.87
CA VAL A 92 2.22 -1.09 -1.52
C VAL A 92 3.71 -0.95 -1.24
N ALA A 93 4.54 -0.84 -2.26
CA ALA A 93 5.97 -0.56 -2.09
C ALA A 93 6.20 0.85 -1.52
N ASP A 94 6.97 0.93 -0.43
CA ASP A 94 7.24 2.19 0.29
C ASP A 94 8.31 3.05 -0.41
N GLU A 95 9.11 2.43 -1.27
CA GLU A 95 10.17 3.08 -2.05
C GLU A 95 10.05 2.66 -3.52
N SER A 96 10.33 3.60 -4.43
CA SER A 96 10.49 3.28 -5.85
C SER A 96 11.78 2.48 -6.04
N GLY A 97 11.70 1.21 -6.45
CA GLY A 97 12.87 0.36 -6.65
C GLY A 97 13.77 0.83 -7.79
N SER A 98 15.07 0.51 -7.69
CA SER A 98 16.09 0.85 -8.71
C SER A 98 16.35 -0.24 -9.77
N ASP A 99 15.74 -1.41 -9.63
CA ASP A 99 15.57 -2.48 -10.63
C ASP A 99 14.68 -3.54 -9.94
N GLY A 100 13.66 -4.13 -10.59
CA GLY A 100 13.02 -5.32 -10.00
C GLY A 100 11.87 -5.12 -9.01
N ASN A 101 10.86 -4.29 -9.31
CA ASN A 101 9.73 -4.06 -8.38
C ASN A 101 9.01 -5.34 -7.89
N LEU A 102 8.55 -5.25 -6.63
CA LEU A 102 7.88 -6.24 -5.75
C LEU A 102 7.38 -7.54 -6.42
N SER A 103 8.07 -8.65 -6.17
CA SER A 103 7.58 -10.00 -6.50
C SER A 103 6.71 -10.54 -5.37
N VAL A 104 5.47 -10.93 -5.67
CA VAL A 104 4.59 -11.64 -4.74
C VAL A 104 4.23 -12.99 -5.32
N GLU A 105 4.50 -14.06 -4.58
CA GLU A 105 4.25 -15.46 -4.96
C GLU A 105 3.51 -16.19 -3.84
N THR A 106 2.73 -17.22 -4.16
CA THR A 106 2.14 -18.13 -3.16
C THR A 106 2.26 -19.57 -3.62
N ASP A 107 2.40 -20.50 -2.68
CA ASP A 107 2.33 -21.94 -2.93
C ASP A 107 0.94 -22.54 -2.68
N SER A 108 -0.03 -21.74 -2.21
CA SER A 108 -1.39 -22.19 -1.94
C SER A 108 -2.04 -22.72 -3.22
N ALA A 109 -2.72 -23.85 -3.11
CA ALA A 109 -3.29 -24.55 -4.25
C ALA A 109 -4.63 -23.94 -4.71
N ALA A 110 -5.40 -23.34 -3.79
CA ALA A 110 -6.73 -22.81 -4.10
C ALA A 110 -7.20 -21.63 -3.22
N ASN A 111 -6.75 -21.54 -1.96
CA ASN A 111 -7.38 -20.62 -1.01
C ASN A 111 -6.75 -19.23 -0.99
N VAL A 112 -5.47 -19.12 -1.38
CA VAL A 112 -4.78 -17.85 -1.53
C VAL A 112 -4.38 -17.67 -2.98
N THR A 113 -4.77 -16.54 -3.56
CA THR A 113 -4.32 -16.12 -4.89
C THR A 113 -3.52 -14.84 -4.75
N VAL A 114 -2.51 -14.70 -5.60
CA VAL A 114 -1.72 -13.48 -5.68
C VAL A 114 -1.96 -12.85 -7.04
N GLU A 115 -2.38 -11.60 -7.04
CA GLU A 115 -2.51 -10.78 -8.22
C GLU A 115 -1.53 -9.62 -8.09
N ASN A 116 -0.49 -9.59 -8.92
CA ASN A 116 0.30 -8.37 -9.05
C ASN A 116 -0.46 -7.44 -9.97
N MET A 117 -0.97 -6.34 -9.42
CA MET A 117 -1.65 -5.32 -10.21
C MET A 117 -0.63 -4.50 -10.98
N HIS A 118 -0.25 -5.01 -12.16
CA HIS A 118 0.31 -4.19 -13.23
C HIS A 118 -0.86 -3.58 -13.99
N ASP A 119 -1.03 -2.25 -13.94
CA ASP A 119 -2.09 -1.52 -14.65
C ASP A 119 -3.53 -2.02 -14.43
N GLY A 120 -3.83 -2.54 -13.23
CA GLY A 120 -5.18 -2.78 -12.66
C GLY A 120 -6.24 -3.38 -13.59
N LYS A 121 -6.52 -4.68 -13.45
CA LYS A 121 -7.79 -5.21 -13.96
C LYS A 121 -8.25 -6.50 -13.27
N ASP A 122 -9.03 -6.36 -12.19
CA ASP A 122 -10.02 -7.36 -11.80
C ASP A 122 -11.31 -6.74 -11.19
N GLU A 123 -12.42 -7.45 -11.34
CA GLU A 123 -13.80 -6.94 -11.53
C GLU A 123 -14.58 -6.54 -10.26
N GLY A 124 -13.91 -5.98 -9.25
CA GLY A 124 -14.54 -5.18 -8.18
C GLY A 124 -14.02 -3.75 -8.28
N ARG A 125 -14.87 -2.74 -8.43
CA ARG A 125 -14.42 -1.34 -8.64
C ARG A 125 -13.79 -0.74 -7.37
N LYS A 126 -12.57 -1.13 -7.04
CA LYS A 126 -11.68 -0.42 -6.13
C LYS A 126 -11.24 0.85 -6.84
N LYS A 127 -11.64 2.01 -6.34
CA LYS A 127 -11.33 3.28 -7.03
C LYS A 127 -10.02 3.79 -6.47
N ILE A 128 -8.98 3.77 -7.31
CA ILE A 128 -7.69 4.36 -6.97
C ILE A 128 -7.53 5.62 -7.80
N VAL A 129 -7.15 6.71 -7.15
CA VAL A 129 -6.72 7.93 -7.83
C VAL A 129 -5.29 8.20 -7.43
N VAL A 130 -4.44 8.22 -8.45
CA VAL A 130 -3.08 8.74 -8.36
C VAL A 130 -3.09 10.09 -9.04
N GLY A 131 -2.54 11.10 -8.37
CA GLY A 131 -2.51 12.44 -8.92
C GLY A 131 -1.34 13.26 -8.42
N ASN A 132 -1.13 14.35 -9.13
CA ASN A 132 -0.19 15.39 -8.76
C ASN A 132 -0.99 16.68 -8.56
N TYR A 133 -0.86 17.27 -7.39
CA TYR A 133 -1.39 18.60 -7.10
C TYR A 133 -0.22 19.58 -7.07
N THR A 134 -0.29 20.63 -7.90
CA THR A 134 0.73 21.68 -7.88
C THR A 134 0.40 22.67 -6.77
N VAL A 135 1.30 22.81 -5.80
CA VAL A 135 1.17 23.76 -4.70
C VAL A 135 1.11 25.17 -5.27
N THR A 136 0.04 25.88 -4.97
CA THR A 136 -0.14 27.26 -5.41
C THR A 136 0.34 28.23 -4.32
N ALA A 137 0.57 29.48 -4.72
CA ALA A 137 0.87 30.54 -3.74
C ALA A 137 -0.28 30.76 -2.74
N GLN A 138 -1.52 30.42 -3.11
CA GLN A 138 -2.67 30.54 -2.23
C GLN A 138 -2.67 29.46 -1.14
N ASP A 139 -2.25 28.24 -1.47
CA ASP A 139 -2.15 27.15 -0.49
C ASP A 139 -1.09 27.45 0.57
N VAL A 140 0.07 27.98 0.13
CA VAL A 140 1.15 28.42 1.04
C VAL A 140 0.68 29.55 1.94
N LEU A 141 -0.10 30.51 1.43
CA LEU A 141 -0.65 31.59 2.25
C LEU A 141 -1.73 31.14 3.24
N ALA A 142 -2.39 30.02 2.95
CA ALA A 142 -3.44 29.46 3.78
C ALA A 142 -2.91 28.44 4.81
N ASP A 143 -1.63 28.09 4.75
CA ASP A 143 -1.01 26.97 5.47
C ASP A 143 -1.77 25.63 5.28
N GLU A 144 -2.43 25.49 4.13
CA GLU A 144 -3.33 24.36 3.86
C GLU A 144 -3.41 24.06 2.34
N ILE A 145 -3.30 22.77 1.97
CA ILE A 145 -3.59 22.28 0.61
C ILE A 145 -4.87 21.45 0.62
N ASN A 146 -5.74 21.73 -0.33
CA ASN A 146 -7.00 21.02 -0.55
C ASN A 146 -6.99 20.26 -1.88
N ILE A 147 -6.95 18.92 -1.82
CA ILE A 147 -6.97 18.06 -3.00
C ILE A 147 -8.33 17.38 -3.09
N GLY A 148 -9.18 17.85 -4.01
CA GLY A 148 -10.49 17.24 -4.24
C GLY A 148 -10.38 15.80 -4.79
N LEU A 149 -11.17 14.89 -4.23
CA LEU A 149 -11.22 13.49 -4.65
C LEU A 149 -12.59 13.13 -5.26
N PRO A 150 -12.63 12.23 -6.25
CA PRO A 150 -13.88 11.78 -6.85
C PRO A 150 -14.67 10.79 -5.98
N PHE A 151 -14.09 10.31 -4.88
CA PHE A 151 -14.70 9.38 -3.91
C PHE A 151 -14.20 9.68 -2.49
N ALA A 152 -14.90 9.14 -1.49
CA ALA A 152 -14.49 9.19 -0.10
C ALA A 152 -13.35 8.18 0.11
N ALA A 153 -12.12 8.65 0.28
CA ALA A 153 -10.98 7.77 0.46
C ALA A 153 -11.04 7.06 1.83
N SER A 154 -10.92 5.73 1.82
CA SER A 154 -10.71 4.91 3.03
C SER A 154 -9.24 4.92 3.46
N GLY A 155 -8.31 5.18 2.53
CA GLY A 155 -6.90 5.38 2.81
C GLY A 155 -6.16 6.21 1.74
N PHE A 156 -4.97 6.69 2.09
CA PHE A 156 -4.15 7.50 1.19
C PHE A 156 -2.66 7.47 1.54
N VAL A 157 -1.84 7.85 0.56
CA VAL A 157 -0.40 8.12 0.68
C VAL A 157 -0.12 9.46 0.02
N VAL A 158 0.72 10.30 0.64
CA VAL A 158 1.07 11.62 0.14
C VAL A 158 2.57 11.83 0.25
N ASN A 159 3.18 12.31 -0.83
CA ASN A 159 4.59 12.68 -0.90
C ASN A 159 4.72 14.07 -1.50
N LEU A 160 5.58 14.91 -0.92
CA LEU A 160 5.90 16.21 -1.49
C LEU A 160 7.17 16.08 -2.35
N ARG A 161 7.15 16.72 -3.52
CA ARG A 161 8.32 16.88 -4.38
C ARG A 161 8.50 18.35 -4.68
N THR A 162 9.73 18.81 -4.65
CA THR A 162 10.07 20.15 -5.12
C THR A 162 9.73 20.30 -6.61
N SER A 163 9.61 21.54 -7.09
CA SER A 163 9.51 21.85 -8.54
C SER A 163 10.62 21.24 -9.43
N THR A 164 11.73 20.81 -8.83
CA THR A 164 12.85 20.12 -9.51
C THR A 164 12.72 18.59 -9.54
N GLY A 165 11.68 18.04 -8.92
CA GLY A 165 11.38 16.60 -8.87
C GLY A 165 12.00 15.84 -7.70
N LEU A 166 12.80 16.50 -6.85
CA LEU A 166 13.36 15.90 -5.63
C LEU A 166 12.30 15.79 -4.54
N THR A 167 12.27 14.68 -3.80
CA THR A 167 11.43 14.53 -2.60
C THR A 167 11.80 15.60 -1.58
N ASP A 168 10.78 16.31 -1.10
CA ASP A 168 10.95 17.34 -0.09
C ASP A 168 10.55 16.81 1.30
N ALA A 169 11.28 17.22 2.33
CA ALA A 169 11.14 16.72 3.69
C ALA A 169 10.14 17.54 4.52
N ALA A 170 9.06 18.02 3.88
CA ALA A 170 8.05 18.80 4.56
C ALA A 170 7.32 17.95 5.61
N THR A 171 7.04 18.56 6.77
CA THR A 171 6.24 17.92 7.82
C THR A 171 4.82 18.48 7.73
N PHE A 172 3.89 17.64 7.30
CA PHE A 172 2.48 18.02 7.17
C PHE A 172 1.58 16.99 7.84
N LEU A 173 0.42 17.44 8.32
CA LEU A 173 -0.67 16.57 8.75
C LEU A 173 -1.62 16.39 7.57
N ALA A 174 -1.69 15.18 7.03
CA ALA A 174 -2.65 14.83 5.98
C ALA A 174 -3.86 14.09 6.57
N THR A 175 -5.06 14.46 6.14
CA THR A 175 -6.32 13.80 6.51
C THR A 175 -7.21 13.60 5.28
N ALA A 176 -8.01 12.54 5.26
CA ALA A 176 -9.09 12.35 4.29
C ALA A 176 -10.41 12.84 4.91
N GLU A 177 -11.14 13.67 4.18
CA GLU A 177 -12.44 14.20 4.61
C GLU A 177 -13.54 13.78 3.64
N THR A 178 -14.76 13.63 4.17
CA THR A 178 -15.92 13.07 3.46
C THR A 178 -17.07 14.08 3.30
N GLY A 179 -16.77 15.38 3.37
CA GLY A 179 -17.77 16.45 3.20
C GLY A 179 -17.15 17.84 2.98
N PRO A 180 -16.53 18.12 1.82
CA PRO A 180 -16.46 17.34 0.58
C PRO A 180 -15.40 16.23 0.60
N ASN A 181 -15.45 15.31 -0.36
CA ASN A 181 -14.40 14.28 -0.56
C ASN A 181 -13.07 14.95 -0.93
N ARG A 182 -12.10 14.94 -0.03
CA ARG A 182 -10.79 15.56 -0.26
C ARG A 182 -9.68 14.95 0.60
N LEU A 183 -8.44 15.13 0.16
CA LEU A 183 -7.28 15.13 1.05
C LEU A 183 -7.02 16.57 1.50
N LEU A 184 -6.91 16.75 2.80
CA LEU A 184 -6.54 17.99 3.45
C LEU A 184 -5.12 17.84 3.99
N LEU A 185 -4.21 18.73 3.60
CA LEU A 185 -2.86 18.76 4.15
C LEU A 185 -2.67 20.09 4.89
N ASN A 186 -2.41 20.02 6.19
CA ASN A 186 -2.14 21.18 7.03
C ASN A 186 -0.64 21.29 7.29
N PHE A 187 -0.08 22.48 7.08
CA PHE A 187 1.31 22.82 7.38
C PHE A 187 1.38 23.61 8.70
N GLY A 188 2.51 23.52 9.39
CA GLY A 188 2.67 24.14 10.71
C GLY A 188 4.07 23.99 11.28
N GLY A 189 5.07 23.81 10.40
CA GLY A 189 6.44 23.47 10.76
C GLY A 189 7.47 24.40 10.15
N ALA A 190 8.76 24.12 10.37
CA ALA A 190 9.86 24.94 9.85
C ALA A 190 10.18 24.70 8.35
N THR A 191 9.50 23.75 7.71
CA THR A 191 9.71 23.31 6.33
C THR A 191 8.36 23.11 5.66
N ASP A 192 7.79 24.22 5.19
CA ASP A 192 6.53 24.24 4.48
C ASP A 192 6.76 24.10 2.97
N PRO A 193 5.80 23.52 2.23
CA PRO A 193 5.88 23.48 0.77
C PRO A 193 5.92 24.91 0.21
N VAL A 194 6.61 25.08 -0.90
CA VAL A 194 6.64 26.36 -1.64
C VAL A 194 5.78 26.27 -2.90
N ALA A 195 5.33 27.44 -3.38
CA ALA A 195 4.56 27.51 -4.62
C ALA A 195 5.36 26.93 -5.79
N GLY A 196 4.75 26.00 -6.53
CA GLY A 196 5.38 25.25 -7.61
C GLY A 196 5.86 23.86 -7.21
N ASP A 197 5.87 23.52 -5.92
CA ASP A 197 6.07 22.14 -5.49
C ASP A 197 4.89 21.26 -5.93
N ILE A 198 5.10 19.96 -5.91
CA ILE A 198 4.15 18.95 -6.35
C ILE A 198 3.84 18.01 -5.19
N VAL A 199 2.59 18.00 -4.77
CA VAL A 199 2.06 16.93 -3.92
C VAL A 199 1.65 15.77 -4.80
N HIS A 200 2.42 14.69 -4.76
CA HIS A 200 2.02 13.42 -5.32
C HIS A 200 1.16 12.67 -4.31
N TYR A 201 -0.05 12.30 -4.69
CA TYR A 201 -0.99 11.60 -3.83
C TYR A 201 -1.51 10.34 -4.48
N VAL A 202 -1.76 9.34 -3.64
CA VAL A 202 -2.49 8.12 -3.96
C VAL A 202 -3.63 8.04 -2.96
N ALA A 203 -4.87 8.00 -3.44
CA ALA A 203 -6.05 7.79 -2.61
C ALA A 203 -6.78 6.54 -3.10
N PHE A 204 -7.38 5.79 -2.19
CA PHE A 204 -8.12 4.58 -2.52
C PHE A 204 -9.42 4.45 -1.70
N GLU A 205 -10.43 3.90 -2.37
CA GLU A 205 -11.71 3.39 -1.85
C GLU A 205 -11.72 1.87 -2.09
#